data_AF-A0A1U9YNP4-F1
#
_entry.id   AF-A0A1U9YNP4-F1
#
_cell.length_a   1.000
_cell.length_b   1.000
_cell.length_c   1.000
_cell.angle_alpha   90.00
_cell.angle_beta   90.00
_cell.angle_gamma   90.00
#
_symmetry.space_group_name_H-M   'P 1'
#
loop_
_entity.id
_entity.type
_entity.pdbx_description
1 polymer ?
#
loop_
_entity_poly.entity_id
_entity_poly.type
_entity_poly.pdbx_seq_one_letter_code
_entity_poly.pdbx_strand_id
1 'polypeptide(L)' 'MEFLAAALAIGLGAIGAGVGNGLIVSKTVEGIARQPELRGALQTTMFIGVGIVEVVPIIGVVLGFLIFFK' A
#
# COMPACT_ATOMS: atom_id res chain seq x y z
N MET A 1 -7.17 -19.28 18.02
CA MET A 1 -7.93 -18.34 17.17
C MET A 1 -7.13 -17.08 16.85
N GLU A 2 -6.19 -16.69 17.71
CA GLU A 2 -5.35 -15.49 17.57
C GLU A 2 -4.49 -15.48 16.31
N PHE A 3 -3.81 -16.58 15.97
CA PHE A 3 -3.05 -16.69 14.72
C PHE A 3 -3.90 -16.53 13.46
N LEU A 4 -5.15 -17.01 13.48
CA LEU A 4 -6.08 -16.83 12.36
C LEU A 4 -6.50 -15.37 12.24
N ALA A 5 -6.79 -14.70 13.35
CA ALA A 5 -7.11 -13.27 13.35
C ALA A 5 -5.93 -12.41 12.85
N ALA A 6 -4.70 -12.72 13.28
CA ALA A 6 -3.49 -12.06 12.81
C ALA A 6 -3.27 -12.28 11.29
N ALA A 7 -3.42 -13.51 10.82
CA ALA A 7 -3.28 -13.84 9.40
C ALA A 7 -4.33 -13.12 8.53
N LEU A 8 -5.57 -13.03 9.01
CA LEU A 8 -6.63 -12.31 8.30
C LEU A 8 -6.39 -10.79 8.28
N ALA A 9 -5.99 -10.20 9.40
CA ALA A 9 -5.68 -8.76 9.47
C ALA A 9 -4.55 -8.38 8.50
N ILE A 10 -3.47 -9.16 8.49
CA ILE A 10 -2.33 -8.94 7.59
C ILE A 10 -2.72 -9.22 6.14
N GLY A 11 -3.37 -10.35 5.87
CA GLY A 11 -3.71 -10.78 4.52
C GLY A 11 -4.67 -9.83 3.81
N LEU A 12 -5.72 -9.37 4.50
CA LEU A 12 -6.66 -8.40 3.94
C LEU A 12 -6.02 -7.02 3.74
N GLY A 13 -5.16 -6.59 4.66
CA GLY A 13 -4.36 -5.38 4.51
C GLY A 13 -3.45 -5.44 3.28
N ALA A 14 -2.75 -6.55 3.08
CA ALA A 14 -1.86 -6.77 1.94
C ALA A 14 -2.61 -6.75 0.60
N ILE A 15 -3.82 -7.32 0.53
CA ILE A 15 -4.66 -7.26 -0.68
C ILE A 15 -5.04 -5.81 -1.00
N GLY A 16 -5.51 -5.05 0.00
CA GLY A 16 -5.86 -3.65 -0.17
C GLY A 16 -4.67 -2.80 -0.62
N ALA A 17 -3.51 -2.99 -0.01
CA ALA A 17 -2.27 -2.32 -0.36
C ALA A 17 -1.84 -2.63 -1.80
N GLY A 18 -1.84 -3.91 -2.17
CA GLY A 18 -1.43 -4.38 -3.49
C GLY A 18 -2.29 -3.80 -4.60
N VAL A 19 -3.61 -3.80 -4.44
CA VAL A 19 -4.53 -3.20 -5.41
C VAL A 19 -4.36 -1.69 -5.47
N GLY A 20 -4.31 -1.01 -4.32
CA GLY A 20 -4.16 0.45 -4.25
C GLY A 20 -2.86 0.92 -4.91
N ASN A 21 -1.73 0.32 -4.55
CA ASN A 21 -0.44 0.63 -5.14
C ASN A 21 -0.38 0.30 -6.63
N GLY A 22 -0.94 -0.84 -7.06
CA GLY A 22 -1.01 -1.20 -8.48
C GLY A 22 -1.75 -0.14 -9.31
N LEU A 23 -2.86 0.39 -8.79
CA LEU A 23 -3.62 1.47 -9.44
C LEU A 23 -2.84 2.79 -9.47
N ILE A 24 -2.25 3.20 -8.35
CA ILE A 24 -1.47 4.45 -8.26
C ILE A 24 -0.27 4.40 -9.21
N VAL A 25 0.50 3.31 -9.19
CA VAL A 25 1.70 3.17 -10.02
C VAL A 25 1.33 3.08 -11.50
N SER A 26 0.30 2.31 -11.86
CA SER A 26 -0.13 2.22 -13.27
C SER A 26 -0.57 3.57 -13.83
N LYS A 27 -1.35 4.35 -13.08
CA LYS A 27 -1.73 5.71 -13.49
C LYS A 27 -0.57 6.68 -13.55
N THR A 28 0.41 6.52 -12.68
CA THR A 28 1.66 7.30 -12.74
C THR A 28 2.42 6.98 -14.02
N VAL A 29 2.56 5.70 -14.37
CA VAL A 29 3.22 5.27 -15.62
C VAL A 29 2.46 5.77 -16.85
N GLU A 30 1.14 5.66 -16.88
CA GLU A 30 0.30 6.23 -17.95
C GLU A 30 0.50 7.74 -18.09
N GLY A 31 0.56 8.47 -16.97
CA GLY A 31 0.78 9.91 -16.95
C GLY A 31 2.17 10.29 -17.50
N ILE A 32 3.22 9.58 -17.07
CA ILE A 32 4.58 9.79 -17.56
C ILE A 32 4.68 9.49 -19.06
N ALA A 33 4.03 8.43 -19.54
CA ALA A 33 4.02 8.09 -20.96
C ALA A 33 3.35 9.17 -21.82
N ARG A 34 2.36 9.89 -21.29
CA ARG A 34 1.69 11.01 -21.97
C ARG A 34 2.50 12.30 -21.90
N GLN A 35 3.16 12.58 -20.78
CA GLN A 35 3.94 13.80 -20.53
C GLN A 35 5.23 13.48 -19.75
N PRO A 36 6.32 13.13 -20.45
CA PRO A 36 7.59 12.73 -19.82
C PRO A 36 8.23 13.82 -18.95
N GLU A 37 8.02 15.10 -19.28
CA GLU A 37 8.58 16.25 -18.56
C GLU A 37 8.02 16.36 -17.13
N LEU A 38 6.83 15.81 -16.88
CA LEU A 38 6.18 15.82 -15.57
C LEU A 38 6.60 14.65 -14.67
N ARG A 39 7.54 13.81 -15.09
CA ARG A 39 7.95 12.61 -14.34
C ARG A 39 8.25 12.88 -12.88
N GLY A 40 9.02 13.92 -12.57
CA GLY A 40 9.36 14.27 -11.18
C GLY A 40 8.12 14.55 -10.33
N ALA A 41 7.23 15.42 -10.81
CA ALA A 41 6.01 15.81 -10.09
C ALA A 41 5.03 14.63 -9.93
N LEU A 42 4.90 13.79 -10.97
CA LEU A 42 4.05 12.59 -10.93
C LEU A 42 4.60 11.56 -9.94
N GLN A 43 5.92 11.33 -9.90
CA GLN A 43 6.53 10.43 -8.93
C GLN A 43 6.38 10.94 -7.49
N THR A 44 6.52 12.25 -7.24
CA THR A 44 6.26 12.81 -5.90
C THR A 44 4.82 12.55 -5.45
N THR A 45 3.85 12.83 -6.32
CA THR A 45 2.42 12.56 -6.02
C THR A 45 2.17 11.06 -5.81
N MET A 46 2.78 10.21 -6.64
CA MET A 46 2.71 8.75 -6.52
C MET A 46 3.20 8.28 -5.14
N PHE A 47 4.37 8.72 -4.69
CA PHE A 47 4.91 8.30 -3.39
C PHE A 47 4.06 8.79 -2.20
N ILE A 48 3.49 9.99 -2.29
CA ILE A 48 2.53 10.47 -1.28
C ILE A 48 1.30 9.56 -1.25
N GLY A 49 0.74 9.23 -2.42
CA GLY A 49 -0.41 8.33 -2.52
C GLY A 49 -0.13 6.93 -1.99
N VAL A 50 1.02 6.34 -2.37
CA VAL A 50 1.49 5.04 -1.85
C VAL A 50 1.64 5.10 -0.33
N GLY A 51 2.25 6.17 0.20
CA GLY A 51 2.39 6.36 1.65
C GLY A 51 1.04 6.37 2.39
N ILE A 52 0.01 6.97 1.79
CA ILE A 52 -1.35 6.99 2.36
C ILE A 52 -1.99 5.59 2.29
N VAL A 53 -1.84 4.87 1.18
CA VAL A 53 -2.35 3.50 1.01
C VAL A 53 -1.76 2.55 2.05
N GLU A 54 -0.49 2.71 2.40
CA GLU A 54 0.23 1.82 3.31
C GLU A 54 -0.12 2.02 4.80
N VAL A 55 -0.83 3.08 5.20
CA VAL A 55 -1.13 3.35 6.62
C VAL A 55 -1.90 2.20 7.28
N VAL A 56 -2.99 1.75 6.66
CA VAL A 56 -3.84 0.68 7.20
C VAL A 56 -3.15 -0.69 7.18
N PRO A 57 -2.49 -1.11 6.09
CA PRO A 57 -1.69 -2.34 6.05
C PRO A 57 -0.61 -2.38 7.14
N ILE A 58 0.14 -1.29 7.33
CA ILE A 58 1.19 -1.21 8.36
C ILE A 58 0.59 -1.39 9.76
N ILE A 59 -0.53 -0.74 10.06
CA ILE A 59 -1.23 -0.94 11.35
C ILE A 59 -1.67 -2.40 11.51
N GLY A 60 -2.20 -3.02 10.44
CA GLY A 60 -2.59 -4.44 10.45
C GLY A 60 -1.41 -5.36 10.75
N VAL A 61 -0.23 -5.09 10.18
CA VAL A 61 1.00 -5.82 10.46
C VAL A 61 1.45 -5.64 11.91
N VAL A 62 1.44 -4.42 12.43
CA VAL A 62 1.79 -4.13 13.83
C VAL A 62 0.86 -4.88 14.80
N LEU A 63 -0.45 -4.87 14.56
CA LEU A 63 -1.43 -5.61 15.35
C LEU A 63 -1.22 -7.12 15.24
N GLY A 64 -0.93 -7.63 14.04
CA GLY A 64 -0.62 -9.04 13.83
C GLY A 64 0.61 -9.49 14.62
N PHE A 65 1.67 -8.69 14.66
CA PHE A 65 2.87 -8.95 15.47
C PHE A 65 2.57 -8.91 16.98
N LEU A 66 1.78 -7.93 17.43
CA LEU A 66 1.35 -7.84 18.84
C LEU A 66 0.56 -9.08 19.28
N ILE A 67 -0.26 -9.65 18.40
CA ILE A 67 -1.04 -10.87 18.68
C ILE A 67 -0.15 -12.11 18.62
N PHE A 68 0.82 -12.16 17.71
CA PHE A 68 1.71 -13.31 17.54
C PHE A 68 2.68 -13.51 18.72
N PHE A 69 3.16 -12.42 19.33
CA PHE A 69 4.11 -12.45 20.44
C PHE A 69 3.47 -12.25 21.83
N LYS A 70 2.14 -12.20 21.89
CA LYS A 70 1.40 -12.15 23.15
C LYS A 70 1.38 -13.51 23.83
#